data_AF-M1CW57-F1
#
_entry.id   AF-M1CW57-F1
#
_cell.length_a   1.000
_cell.length_b   1.000
_cell.length_c   1.000
_cell.angle_alpha   90.00
_cell.angle_beta   90.00
_cell.angle_gamma   90.00
#
_symmetry.space_group_name_H-M   'P 1'
#
loop_
_entity.id
_entity.type
_entity.pdbx_description
1 polymer ?
#
loop_
_entity_poly.entity_id
_entity_poly.type
_entity_poly.pdbx_seq_one_letter_code
_entity_poly.pdbx_strand_id
1 'polypeptide(L)'
;MGVVSTKLEMSGESTMPDIFRYLTKEAPDKPVRWPWFIALAFILYAWRTILWELDNWKKAVGAVFRFLGYISKLALDVVYYFIGDHITTIIRFIESTIYSIRAFYSSIVAYAPVQELTTIIILASCVLAIGEAAVPDSVNSQPYLLTAAGIMGFAAVKGYISELFFWFILLGLFFFARFIRRRDYVSSAMPAAAALAAVGEPWVRLVVMVSYTALAIL
;
A
#
# COMPACT_ATOMS: atom_id res chain seq x y z
N MET A 1 -27.54 -107.64 -33.16
CA MET A 1 -27.24 -106.19 -33.20
C MET A 1 -28.33 -105.53 -34.04
N GLY A 2 -29.21 -104.64 -33.60
CA GLY A 2 -29.49 -103.97 -32.35
C GLY A 2 -30.70 -103.07 -32.67
N VAL A 3 -31.81 -103.32 -31.98
CA VAL A 3 -33.11 -102.60 -31.91
C VAL A 3 -33.27 -101.35 -32.81
N VAL A 4 -33.97 -101.52 -33.94
CA VAL A 4 -34.68 -100.41 -34.64
C VAL A 4 -36.12 -100.86 -34.83
N SER A 5 -36.96 -100.53 -33.86
CA SER A 5 -38.42 -100.54 -33.97
C SER A 5 -38.97 -99.77 -32.78
N THR A 6 -40.02 -98.98 -33.03
CA THR A 6 -40.82 -98.20 -32.07
C THR A 6 -40.27 -96.83 -31.65
N LYS A 7 -40.62 -95.79 -32.43
CA LYS A 7 -40.95 -94.41 -31.97
C LYS A 7 -41.42 -93.53 -33.14
N LEU A 8 -42.34 -94.04 -33.94
CA LEU A 8 -43.06 -93.25 -34.96
C LEU A 8 -44.57 -93.20 -34.70
N GLU A 9 -44.98 -93.26 -33.45
CA GLU A 9 -46.38 -93.05 -33.09
C GLU A 9 -46.43 -92.21 -31.83
N MET A 10 -46.97 -90.98 -31.98
CA MET A 10 -47.47 -90.03 -30.97
C MET A 10 -47.20 -88.57 -31.38
N SER A 11 -47.45 -88.21 -32.64
CA SER A 11 -47.72 -86.83 -33.03
C SER A 11 -49.00 -86.84 -33.84
N GLY A 12 -50.00 -86.08 -33.37
CA GLY A 12 -51.41 -86.23 -33.70
C GLY A 12 -51.72 -86.31 -35.20
N GLU A 13 -52.69 -87.18 -35.52
CA GLU A 13 -53.32 -87.31 -36.83
C GLU A 13 -53.83 -85.96 -37.33
N SER A 14 -53.00 -85.33 -38.17
CA SER A 14 -53.44 -84.24 -39.03
C SER A 14 -54.05 -84.86 -40.27
N THR A 15 -55.30 -84.54 -40.57
CA THR A 15 -56.09 -85.10 -41.67
C THR A 15 -55.69 -84.58 -43.06
N MET A 16 -54.53 -83.93 -43.21
CA MET A 16 -54.14 -83.27 -44.45
C MET A 16 -53.09 -84.08 -45.23
N PRO A 17 -53.32 -84.40 -46.52
CA PRO A 17 -52.39 -85.19 -47.34
C PRO A 17 -51.04 -84.49 -47.54
N ASP A 18 -49.94 -85.25 -47.45
CA ASP A 18 -48.54 -84.75 -47.49
C ASP A 18 -48.21 -83.88 -48.72
N ILE A 19 -48.93 -84.08 -49.84
CA ILE A 19 -48.74 -83.37 -51.11
C ILE A 19 -49.02 -81.86 -50.98
N PHE A 20 -49.90 -81.43 -50.07
CA PHE A 20 -50.27 -80.00 -49.94
C PHE A 20 -49.46 -79.24 -48.89
N ARG A 21 -48.53 -79.90 -48.19
CA ARG A 21 -47.81 -79.35 -47.04
C ARG A 21 -46.81 -78.25 -47.40
N TYR A 22 -46.35 -78.20 -48.65
CA TYR A 22 -45.42 -77.17 -49.15
C TYR A 22 -46.10 -75.84 -49.52
N LEU A 23 -47.43 -75.83 -49.69
CA LEU A 23 -48.21 -74.63 -50.04
C LEU A 23 -48.63 -73.83 -48.80
N THR A 24 -48.68 -74.47 -47.63
CA THR A 24 -48.79 -73.78 -46.35
C THR A 24 -47.42 -73.21 -46.00
N LYS A 25 -47.13 -72.00 -46.48
CA LYS A 25 -46.00 -71.20 -45.99
C LYS A 25 -46.16 -71.09 -44.48
N GLU A 26 -45.32 -71.81 -43.75
CA GLU A 26 -45.24 -71.74 -42.29
C GLU A 26 -45.19 -70.26 -41.89
N ALA A 27 -46.02 -69.88 -40.92
CA ALA A 27 -46.10 -68.51 -40.45
C ALA A 27 -44.67 -68.03 -40.13
N PRO A 28 -44.26 -66.83 -40.59
CA PRO A 28 -42.89 -66.37 -40.40
C PRO A 28 -42.53 -66.48 -38.92
N ASP A 29 -41.41 -67.16 -38.65
CA ASP A 29 -40.95 -67.40 -37.28
C ASP A 29 -41.01 -66.11 -36.48
N LYS A 30 -41.57 -66.21 -35.27
CA LYS A 30 -41.78 -65.06 -34.37
C LYS A 30 -40.49 -64.25 -34.32
N PRO A 31 -40.55 -62.91 -34.50
CA PRO A 31 -39.35 -62.09 -34.56
C PRO A 31 -38.51 -62.36 -33.32
N VAL A 32 -37.24 -62.68 -33.52
CA VAL A 32 -36.31 -63.05 -32.45
C VAL A 32 -36.28 -61.91 -31.44
N ARG A 33 -36.85 -62.11 -30.24
CA ARG A 33 -37.04 -61.06 -29.21
C ARG A 33 -35.76 -60.75 -28.43
N TRP A 34 -34.70 -61.53 -28.61
CA TRP A 34 -33.43 -61.39 -27.90
C TRP A 34 -32.70 -60.03 -28.09
N PRO A 35 -32.68 -59.41 -29.28
CA PRO A 35 -32.08 -58.09 -29.49
C PRO A 35 -32.74 -56.97 -28.68
N TRP A 36 -34.04 -57.11 -28.35
CA TRP A 36 -34.74 -56.15 -27.50
C TRP A 36 -34.23 -56.15 -26.06
N PHE A 37 -33.83 -57.30 -25.53
CA PHE A 37 -33.23 -57.38 -24.19
C PHE A 37 -31.85 -56.70 -24.14
N ILE A 38 -31.06 -56.83 -25.22
CA ILE A 38 -29.76 -56.16 -25.34
C ILE A 38 -29.96 -54.64 -25.42
N ALA A 39 -30.91 -54.17 -26.24
CA ALA A 39 -31.26 -52.75 -26.33
C ALA A 39 -31.74 -52.19 -24.98
N LEU A 40 -32.56 -52.95 -24.24
CA LEU A 40 -33.08 -52.54 -22.94
C LEU A 40 -31.96 -52.46 -21.88
N ALA A 41 -31.04 -53.41 -21.87
CA ALA A 41 -29.86 -53.37 -21.00
C ALA A 41 -28.96 -52.15 -21.32
N PHE A 42 -28.78 -51.84 -22.60
CA PHE A 42 -28.02 -50.67 -23.03
C PHE A 42 -28.68 -49.35 -22.62
N ILE A 43 -30.01 -49.25 -22.74
CA ILE A 43 -30.78 -48.08 -22.31
C ILE A 43 -30.67 -47.88 -20.79
N LEU A 44 -30.79 -48.95 -20.00
CA LEU A 44 -30.64 -48.87 -18.54
C LEU A 44 -29.22 -48.45 -18.14
N TYR A 45 -28.20 -48.96 -18.84
CA TYR A 45 -26.82 -48.56 -18.61
C TYR A 45 -26.60 -47.07 -18.97
N ALA A 46 -27.02 -46.65 -20.16
CA ALA A 46 -26.91 -45.27 -20.62
C ALA A 46 -27.68 -44.29 -19.72
N TRP A 47 -28.85 -44.68 -19.24
CA TRP A 47 -29.61 -43.90 -18.25
C TRP A 47 -28.80 -43.70 -16.97
N ARG A 48 -28.18 -44.77 -16.46
CA ARG A 48 -27.39 -44.70 -15.23
C ARG A 48 -26.14 -43.85 -15.40
N THR A 49 -25.46 -43.94 -16.55
CA THR A 49 -24.27 -43.12 -16.84
C THR A 49 -24.62 -41.64 -16.99
N ILE A 50 -25.73 -41.30 -17.66
CA ILE A 50 -26.20 -39.90 -17.79
C ILE A 50 -26.50 -39.30 -16.41
N LEU A 51 -27.17 -40.03 -15.52
CA LEU A 51 -27.44 -39.55 -14.15
C LEU A 51 -26.15 -39.35 -13.35
N TRP A 52 -25.16 -40.23 -13.55
CA TRP A 52 -23.87 -40.13 -12.88
C TRP A 52 -23.07 -38.91 -13.36
N GLU A 53 -23.07 -38.68 -14.67
CA GLU A 53 -22.44 -37.52 -15.27
C GLU A 53 -23.10 -36.22 -14.81
N LEU A 54 -24.44 -36.18 -14.71
CA LEU A 54 -25.18 -35.01 -14.19
C LEU A 54 -24.79 -34.68 -12.74
N ASP A 55 -24.62 -35.68 -11.88
CA ASP A 55 -24.18 -35.47 -10.50
C ASP A 55 -22.73 -34.95 -10.45
N ASN A 56 -21.87 -35.43 -11.35
CA ASN A 56 -20.51 -34.94 -11.49
C ASN A 56 -20.47 -33.48 -11.98
N TRP A 57 -21.30 -33.12 -12.97
CA TRP A 57 -21.47 -31.74 -13.43
C TRP A 57 -21.99 -30.83 -12.33
N LYS A 58 -22.95 -31.29 -11.52
CA LYS A 58 -23.44 -30.52 -10.37
C LYS A 58 -22.32 -30.25 -9.36
N LYS A 59 -21.48 -31.24 -9.06
CA LYS A 59 -20.31 -31.05 -8.18
C LYS A 59 -19.28 -30.10 -8.79
N ALA A 60 -18.99 -30.23 -10.09
CA ALA A 60 -18.06 -29.36 -10.81
C ALA A 60 -18.54 -27.90 -10.79
N VAL A 61 -19.83 -27.66 -11.10
CA VAL A 61 -20.45 -26.34 -11.01
C VAL A 61 -20.37 -25.80 -9.58
N GLY A 62 -20.67 -26.62 -8.58
CA GLY A 62 -20.52 -26.25 -7.17
C GLY A 62 -19.08 -25.87 -6.78
N ALA A 63 -18.08 -26.57 -7.31
CA ALA A 63 -16.67 -26.26 -7.10
C ALA A 63 -16.28 -24.93 -7.74
N VAL A 64 -16.76 -24.64 -8.96
CA VAL A 64 -16.54 -23.35 -9.63
C VAL A 64 -17.15 -22.21 -8.84
N PHE A 65 -18.39 -22.35 -8.35
CA PHE A 65 -19.02 -21.31 -7.53
C PHE A 65 -18.28 -21.08 -6.20
N ARG A 66 -17.80 -22.15 -5.55
CA ARG A 66 -16.97 -22.02 -4.34
C ARG A 66 -15.66 -21.30 -4.64
N PHE A 67 -14.99 -21.63 -5.74
CA PHE A 67 -13.76 -20.97 -6.16
C PHE A 67 -13.98 -19.48 -6.45
N LEU A 68 -15.07 -19.15 -7.14
CA LEU A 68 -15.46 -17.77 -7.40
C LEU A 68 -15.74 -17.00 -6.09
N GLY A 69 -16.38 -17.66 -5.12
CA GLY A 69 -16.58 -17.12 -3.78
C GLY A 69 -15.28 -16.91 -2.99
N TYR A 70 -14.29 -17.79 -3.13
CA TYR A 70 -12.96 -17.59 -2.53
C TYR A 70 -12.23 -16.39 -3.15
N ILE A 71 -12.30 -16.24 -4.48
CA ILE A 71 -11.71 -15.10 -5.18
C ILE A 71 -12.39 -13.80 -4.74
N SER A 72 -13.72 -13.76 -4.65
CA SER A 72 -14.43 -12.55 -4.22
C SER A 72 -14.10 -12.18 -2.77
N LYS A 73 -13.94 -13.17 -1.88
CA LYS A 73 -13.50 -12.93 -0.51
C LYS A 73 -12.09 -12.35 -0.44
N LEU A 74 -11.15 -12.89 -1.23
CA LEU A 74 -9.79 -12.33 -1.32
C LEU A 74 -9.79 -10.90 -1.88
N ALA A 75 -10.60 -10.63 -2.90
CA ALA A 75 -10.71 -9.28 -3.47
C ALA A 75 -11.22 -8.27 -2.43
N LEU A 76 -12.24 -8.63 -1.64
CA LEU A 76 -12.75 -7.79 -0.57
C LEU A 76 -11.71 -7.55 0.53
N ASP A 77 -10.94 -8.57 0.90
CA ASP A 77 -9.88 -8.48 1.92
C ASP A 77 -8.77 -7.52 1.46
N VAL A 78 -8.36 -7.61 0.19
CA VAL A 78 -7.38 -6.69 -0.40
C VAL A 78 -7.89 -5.24 -0.42
N VAL A 79 -9.14 -5.02 -0.82
CA VAL A 79 -9.76 -3.67 -0.83
C VAL A 79 -9.85 -3.12 0.60
N TYR A 80 -10.29 -3.93 1.55
CA TYR A 80 -10.44 -3.48 2.94
C TYR A 80 -9.08 -3.20 3.60
N TYR A 81 -8.07 -4.04 3.35
CA TYR A 81 -6.73 -3.82 3.84
C TYR A 81 -6.13 -2.54 3.25
N PHE A 82 -6.21 -2.36 1.93
CA PHE A 82 -5.61 -1.20 1.27
C PHE A 82 -6.29 0.12 1.68
N ILE A 83 -7.63 0.19 1.68
CA ILE A 83 -8.33 1.42 2.07
C ILE A 83 -8.28 1.63 3.60
N GLY A 84 -8.53 0.57 4.38
CA GLY A 84 -8.65 0.66 5.84
C GLY A 84 -7.33 0.99 6.53
N ASP A 85 -6.24 0.35 6.12
CA ASP A 85 -4.91 0.58 6.71
C ASP A 85 -4.38 1.97 6.38
N HIS A 86 -4.54 2.42 5.13
CA HIS A 86 -4.12 3.76 4.73
C HIS A 86 -4.90 4.86 5.45
N ILE A 87 -6.24 4.74 5.56
CA ILE A 87 -7.04 5.73 6.30
C ILE A 87 -6.62 5.77 7.77
N THR A 88 -6.43 4.61 8.40
CA THR A 88 -6.01 4.52 9.81
C THR A 88 -4.63 5.14 10.03
N THR A 89 -3.70 4.92 9.10
CA THR A 89 -2.35 5.50 9.17
C THR A 89 -2.39 7.02 9.03
N ILE A 90 -3.20 7.56 8.12
CA ILE A 90 -3.36 9.01 7.94
C ILE A 90 -3.95 9.64 9.21
N ILE A 91 -4.97 9.04 9.79
CA ILE A 91 -5.58 9.53 11.04
C ILE A 91 -4.55 9.55 12.17
N ARG A 92 -3.79 8.46 12.36
CA ARG A 92 -2.72 8.37 13.37
C ARG A 92 -1.62 9.39 13.13
N PHE A 93 -1.27 9.65 11.87
CA PHE A 93 -0.27 10.65 11.52
C PHE A 93 -0.73 12.06 11.90
N ILE A 94 -1.97 12.41 11.58
CA ILE A 94 -2.58 13.70 11.94
C ILE A 94 -2.67 13.82 13.47
N GLU A 95 -3.17 12.79 14.15
CA GLU A 95 -3.28 12.74 15.61
C GLU A 95 -1.92 12.93 16.29
N SER A 96 -0.89 12.19 15.86
CA SER A 96 0.47 12.33 16.36
C SER A 96 1.03 13.73 16.12
N THR A 97 0.70 14.35 15.00
CA THR A 97 1.14 15.72 14.69
C THR A 97 0.50 16.73 15.63
N ILE A 98 -0.81 16.62 15.88
CA ILE A 98 -1.53 17.49 16.81
C ILE A 98 -1.00 17.32 18.25
N TYR A 99 -0.82 16.08 18.71
CA TYR A 99 -0.25 15.84 20.04
C TYR A 99 1.17 16.35 20.16
N SER A 100 1.99 16.22 19.11
CA SER A 100 3.34 16.79 19.08
C SER A 100 3.30 18.31 19.22
N ILE A 101 2.48 19.02 18.43
CA ILE A 101 2.31 20.48 18.52
C ILE A 101 1.87 20.89 19.93
N ARG A 102 0.89 20.18 20.51
CA ARG A 102 0.41 20.45 21.87
C ARG A 102 1.50 20.23 22.91
N ALA A 103 2.27 19.17 22.78
CA ALA A 103 3.39 18.88 23.68
C ALA A 103 4.48 19.96 23.58
N PHE A 104 4.80 20.42 22.36
CA PHE A 104 5.71 21.55 22.14
C PHE A 104 5.20 22.82 22.81
N TYR A 105 3.92 23.16 22.60
CA TYR A 105 3.32 24.35 23.22
C TYR A 105 3.35 24.27 24.75
N SER A 106 2.94 23.13 25.31
CA SER A 106 2.97 22.90 26.76
C SER A 106 4.39 22.98 27.32
N SER A 107 5.39 22.47 26.59
CA SER A 107 6.80 22.56 26.98
C SER A 107 7.29 24.01 26.98
N ILE A 108 6.92 24.81 25.98
CA ILE A 108 7.28 26.23 25.94
C ILE A 108 6.63 26.97 27.12
N VAL A 109 5.33 26.77 27.37
CA VAL A 109 4.63 27.46 28.47
C VAL A 109 5.18 27.05 29.85
N ALA A 110 5.45 25.77 30.06
CA ALA A 110 5.92 25.27 31.36
C ALA A 110 7.35 25.72 31.70
N TYR A 111 8.20 25.93 30.70
CA TYR A 111 9.62 26.19 30.90
C TYR A 111 10.11 27.50 30.28
N ALA A 112 9.22 28.44 29.90
CA ALA A 112 9.61 29.70 29.26
C ALA A 112 10.54 30.54 30.15
N PRO A 113 11.86 30.61 29.87
CA PRO A 113 12.76 31.47 30.61
C PRO A 113 12.67 32.87 30.00
N VAL A 114 11.84 33.73 30.60
CA VAL A 114 11.56 35.09 30.10
C VAL A 114 12.84 35.92 29.93
N GLN A 115 13.80 35.75 30.83
CA GLN A 115 15.06 36.49 30.80
C GLN A 115 15.97 36.06 29.64
N GLU A 116 16.08 34.77 29.36
CA GLU A 116 16.91 34.30 28.25
C GLU A 116 16.30 34.72 26.91
N LEU A 117 14.98 34.57 26.75
CA LEU A 117 14.29 34.94 25.52
C LEU A 117 14.46 36.44 25.20
N THR A 118 14.33 37.31 26.19
CA THR A 118 14.50 38.75 26.01
C THR A 118 15.93 39.11 25.63
N THR A 119 16.95 38.49 26.25
CA THR A 119 18.35 38.73 25.85
C THR A 119 18.61 38.36 24.40
N ILE A 120 18.06 37.22 23.95
CA ILE A 120 18.22 36.73 22.57
C ILE A 120 17.55 37.69 21.58
N ILE A 121 16.34 38.14 21.88
CA ILE A 121 15.60 39.09 21.03
C ILE A 121 16.36 40.41 20.94
N ILE A 122 16.84 40.96 22.07
CA ILE A 122 17.58 42.22 22.10
C ILE A 122 18.87 42.10 21.28
N LEU A 123 19.67 41.05 21.50
CA LEU A 123 20.92 40.82 20.77
C LEU A 123 20.69 40.65 19.27
N ALA A 124 19.73 39.82 18.87
CA ALA A 124 19.39 39.64 17.45
C ALA A 124 18.91 40.96 16.81
N SER A 125 18.09 41.73 17.53
CA SER A 125 17.62 43.04 17.07
C SER A 125 18.77 44.04 16.91
N CYS A 126 19.74 44.04 17.83
CA CYS A 126 20.93 44.87 17.71
C CYS A 126 21.75 44.51 16.46
N VAL A 127 21.98 43.23 16.18
CA VAL A 127 22.71 42.80 14.96
C VAL A 127 21.98 43.23 13.69
N LEU A 128 20.65 43.08 13.66
CA LEU A 128 19.82 43.53 12.54
C LEU A 128 19.89 45.05 12.36
N ALA A 129 19.82 45.80 13.46
CA ALA A 129 19.93 47.27 13.43
C ALA A 129 21.30 47.74 12.94
N ILE A 130 22.38 47.08 13.36
CA ILE A 130 23.74 47.36 12.85
C ILE A 130 23.82 47.05 11.34
N GLY A 131 23.22 45.95 10.91
CA GLY A 131 23.17 45.56 9.49
C GLY A 131 22.45 46.58 8.61
N GLU A 132 21.28 47.05 9.03
CA GLU A 132 20.52 48.10 8.34
C GLU A 132 21.21 49.47 8.37
N ALA A 133 21.87 49.81 9.48
CA ALA A 133 22.62 51.06 9.60
C ALA A 133 23.84 51.10 8.67
N ALA A 134 24.48 49.95 8.42
CA ALA A 134 25.64 49.85 7.55
C ALA A 134 25.29 49.70 6.07
N VAL A 135 24.25 48.92 5.74
CA VAL A 135 23.77 48.73 4.37
C VAL A 135 22.24 48.85 4.38
N PRO A 136 21.68 49.87 3.70
CA PRO A 136 20.23 50.05 3.66
C PRO A 136 19.55 48.86 2.97
N ASP A 137 18.38 48.45 3.48
CA ASP A 137 17.56 47.34 2.97
C ASP A 137 18.19 45.94 3.06
N SER A 138 19.21 45.76 3.90
CA SER A 138 19.90 44.48 4.09
C SER A 138 18.96 43.37 4.58
N VAL A 139 18.08 43.64 5.54
CA VAL A 139 17.10 42.71 6.13
C VAL A 139 16.01 42.38 5.13
N ASN A 140 15.47 43.39 4.45
CA ASN A 140 14.39 43.20 3.49
C ASN A 140 14.85 42.39 2.25
N SER A 141 16.14 42.48 1.91
CA SER A 141 16.73 41.72 0.80
C SER A 141 16.99 40.24 1.13
N GLN A 142 16.93 39.81 2.41
CA GLN A 142 17.31 38.44 2.83
C GLN A 142 16.37 37.72 3.82
N PRO A 143 15.03 37.79 3.68
CA PRO A 143 14.13 37.20 4.66
C PRO A 143 14.33 35.67 4.79
N TYR A 144 14.57 34.97 3.68
CA TYR A 144 14.74 33.51 3.67
C TYR A 144 16.02 33.02 4.36
N LEU A 145 17.11 33.79 4.28
CA LEU A 145 18.36 33.42 4.95
C LEU A 145 18.28 33.70 6.45
N LEU A 146 17.54 34.75 6.82
CA LEU A 146 17.28 35.08 8.22
C LEU A 146 16.34 34.08 8.89
N THR A 147 15.29 33.61 8.19
CA THR A 147 14.40 32.57 8.72
C THR A 147 15.11 31.24 8.86
N ALA A 148 15.95 30.86 7.89
CA ALA A 148 16.80 29.67 8.00
C ALA A 148 17.73 29.76 9.22
N ALA A 149 18.40 30.90 9.42
CA ALA A 149 19.25 31.13 10.58
C ALA A 149 18.47 31.05 11.92
N GLY A 150 17.24 31.57 11.96
CA GLY A 150 16.37 31.48 13.14
C GLY A 150 15.93 30.05 13.47
N ILE A 151 15.53 29.26 12.47
CA ILE A 151 15.17 27.84 12.63
C ILE A 151 16.39 27.04 13.13
N MET A 152 17.56 27.31 12.55
CA MET A 152 18.82 26.69 12.96
C MET A 152 19.19 27.04 14.41
N GLY A 153 19.03 28.31 14.80
CA GLY A 153 19.25 28.75 16.17
C GLY A 153 18.32 28.07 17.17
N PHE A 154 17.04 27.93 16.83
CA PHE A 154 16.07 27.21 17.66
C PHE A 154 16.42 25.72 17.81
N ALA A 155 16.83 25.07 16.71
CA ALA A 155 17.24 23.66 16.72
C ALA A 155 18.50 23.43 17.57
N ALA A 156 19.43 24.39 17.57
CA ALA A 156 20.63 24.35 18.41
C ALA A 156 20.29 24.51 19.91
N VAL A 157 19.42 25.45 20.30
CA VAL A 157 19.00 25.64 21.71
C VAL A 157 18.29 24.40 22.27
N LYS A 158 17.52 23.70 21.45
CA LYS A 158 16.86 22.44 21.86
C LYS A 158 17.81 21.23 21.90
N GLY A 159 19.07 21.39 21.51
CA GLY A 159 20.06 20.31 21.50
C GLY A 159 19.82 19.25 20.43
N TYR A 160 19.00 19.54 19.41
CA TYR A 160 18.77 18.60 18.30
C TYR A 160 19.98 18.46 17.38
N ILE A 161 20.88 19.46 17.39
CA ILE A 161 22.02 19.56 16.49
C ILE A 161 23.29 19.68 17.34
N SER A 162 24.31 18.90 16.99
CA SER A 162 25.62 18.99 17.65
C SER A 162 26.31 20.30 17.32
N GLU A 163 27.11 20.80 18.27
CA GLU A 163 27.75 22.11 18.17
C GLU A 163 28.59 22.26 16.88
N LEU A 164 29.35 21.23 16.52
CA LEU A 164 30.14 21.22 15.28
C LEU A 164 29.27 21.42 14.04
N PHE A 165 28.13 20.71 13.96
CA PHE A 165 27.21 20.84 12.82
C PHE A 165 26.58 22.23 12.76
N PHE A 166 26.30 22.86 13.90
CA PHE A 166 25.81 24.23 13.94
C PHE A 166 26.80 25.21 13.32
N TRP A 167 28.09 25.13 13.68
CA TRP A 167 29.15 25.95 13.08
C TRP A 167 29.27 25.73 11.58
N PHE A 168 29.24 24.47 11.11
CA PHE A 168 29.31 24.16 9.68
C PHE A 168 28.13 24.72 8.88
N ILE A 169 26.92 24.68 9.43
CA ILE A 169 25.72 25.19 8.75
C ILE A 169 25.74 26.71 8.68
N LEU A 170 26.18 27.39 9.73
CA LEU A 170 26.35 28.86 9.72
C LEU A 170 27.43 29.30 8.73
N LEU A 171 28.56 28.59 8.71
CA LEU A 171 29.60 28.78 7.70
C LEU A 171 29.02 28.56 6.30
N GLY A 172 28.28 27.48 6.10
CA GLY A 172 27.59 27.18 4.85
C GLY A 172 26.65 28.30 4.42
N LEU A 173 25.87 28.87 5.35
CA LEU A 173 24.96 29.98 5.06
C LEU A 173 25.71 31.25 4.64
N PHE A 174 26.83 31.55 5.30
CA PHE A 174 27.72 32.66 4.94
C PHE A 174 28.35 32.46 3.56
N PHE A 175 28.92 31.28 3.30
CA PHE A 175 29.50 30.92 2.01
C PHE A 175 28.45 30.93 0.90
N PHE A 176 27.23 30.47 1.18
CA PHE A 176 26.11 30.51 0.24
C PHE A 176 25.72 31.94 -0.11
N ALA A 177 25.56 32.81 0.90
CA ALA A 177 25.25 34.23 0.69
C ALA A 177 26.37 34.95 -0.10
N ARG A 178 27.63 34.62 0.18
CA ARG A 178 28.79 35.26 -0.46
C ARG A 178 29.04 34.76 -1.88
N PHE A 179 29.17 33.45 -2.09
CA PHE A 179 29.64 32.90 -3.37
C PHE A 179 28.51 32.76 -4.40
N ILE A 180 27.32 32.37 -3.96
CA ILE A 180 26.20 32.14 -4.87
C ILE A 180 25.43 33.44 -5.12
N ARG A 181 25.22 34.26 -4.08
CA ARG A 181 24.50 35.53 -4.22
C ARG A 181 25.39 36.78 -4.37
N ARG A 182 26.72 36.65 -4.33
CA ARG A 182 27.70 37.74 -4.52
C ARG A 182 27.38 39.01 -3.74
N ARG A 183 26.96 38.86 -2.48
CA ARG A 183 26.55 39.98 -1.63
C ARG A 183 27.72 40.58 -0.83
N ASP A 184 27.50 41.79 -0.33
CA ASP A 184 28.44 42.49 0.54
C ASP A 184 28.72 41.70 1.82
N TYR A 185 29.88 41.98 2.43
CA TYR A 185 30.36 41.25 3.60
C TYR A 185 29.39 41.36 4.78
N VAL A 186 28.83 42.55 5.00
CA VAL A 186 27.88 42.84 6.09
C VAL A 186 26.60 42.03 5.92
N SER A 187 25.92 42.13 4.77
CA SER A 187 24.65 41.44 4.54
C SER A 187 24.79 39.92 4.44
N SER A 188 25.97 39.39 4.08
CA SER A 188 26.21 37.94 4.06
C SER A 188 26.47 37.37 5.46
N ALA A 189 27.15 38.13 6.32
CA ALA A 189 27.44 37.75 7.70
C ALA A 189 26.24 37.94 8.63
N MET A 190 25.31 38.86 8.32
CA MET A 190 24.21 39.23 9.20
C MET A 190 23.38 38.05 9.74
N PRO A 191 22.91 37.08 8.92
CA PRO A 191 22.10 35.99 9.45
C PRO A 191 22.90 35.04 10.36
N ALA A 192 24.19 34.83 10.04
CA ALA A 192 25.08 34.01 10.86
C ALA A 192 25.44 34.71 12.18
N ALA A 193 25.73 36.01 12.14
CA ALA A 193 25.98 36.83 13.30
C ALA A 193 24.74 36.92 14.22
N ALA A 194 23.53 37.05 13.64
CA ALA A 194 22.30 37.06 14.40
C ALA A 194 22.04 35.72 15.11
N ALA A 195 22.28 34.59 14.44
CA ALA A 195 22.15 33.26 15.05
C ALA A 195 23.19 32.99 16.14
N LEU A 196 24.45 33.42 15.94
CA LEU A 196 25.51 33.26 16.94
C LEU A 196 25.32 34.20 18.14
N ALA A 197 24.88 35.44 17.92
CA ALA A 197 24.56 36.37 19.00
C ALA A 197 23.34 35.91 19.82
N ALA A 198 22.39 35.23 19.18
CA ALA A 198 21.25 34.61 19.83
C ALA A 198 21.64 33.37 20.65
N VAL A 199 22.35 32.41 20.05
CA VAL A 199 22.52 31.06 20.64
C VAL A 199 23.83 30.88 21.38
N GLY A 200 24.88 31.62 21.00
CA GLY A 200 26.23 31.41 21.51
C GLY A 200 26.36 31.64 23.02
N GLU A 201 27.40 31.06 23.61
CA GLU A 201 27.82 31.35 24.98
C GLU A 201 28.14 32.84 25.17
N PRO A 202 28.10 33.38 26.41
CA PRO A 202 28.36 34.80 26.67
C PRO A 202 29.65 35.35 26.03
N TRP A 203 30.71 34.54 26.00
CA TRP A 203 31.97 34.89 25.35
C TRP A 203 31.85 34.99 23.82
N VAL A 204 31.15 34.03 23.20
CA VAL A 204 30.91 34.01 21.75
C VAL A 204 30.04 35.21 21.34
N ARG A 205 29.03 35.57 22.15
CA ARG A 205 28.18 36.75 21.90
C ARG A 205 29.00 38.03 21.82
N LEU A 206 29.90 38.24 22.77
CA LEU A 206 30.78 39.41 22.79
C LEU A 206 31.69 39.46 21.55
N VAL A 207 32.33 38.34 21.22
CA VAL A 207 33.20 38.25 20.04
C VAL A 207 32.42 38.55 18.77
N VAL A 208 31.23 37.96 18.62
CA VAL A 208 30.39 38.14 17.43
C VAL A 208 29.94 39.60 17.30
N MET A 209 29.46 40.21 18.38
CA MET A 209 29.01 41.61 18.36
C MET A 209 30.15 42.57 18.00
N VAL A 210 31.34 42.40 18.58
CA VAL A 210 32.51 43.24 18.28
C VAL A 210 33.02 43.01 16.86
N SER A 211 33.06 41.75 16.40
CA SER A 211 33.52 41.42 15.05
C SER A 211 32.55 41.94 13.97
N TYR A 212 31.24 41.87 14.22
CA TYR A 212 30.22 42.33 13.29
C TYR A 212 30.16 43.85 13.21
N THR A 213 30.29 44.58 14.33
CA THR A 213 30.39 46.05 14.30
C THR A 213 31.68 46.51 13.61
N ALA A 214 32.80 45.85 13.86
CA ALA A 214 34.06 46.16 13.17
C ALA A 214 33.92 45.96 11.65
N LEU A 215 33.28 44.87 11.22
CA LEU A 215 33.03 44.58 9.81
C LEU A 215 32.01 45.54 9.18
N ALA A 216 31.08 46.08 9.97
CA ALA A 216 30.12 47.10 9.53
C ALA A 216 30.74 48.50 9.36
N ILE A 217 31.85 48.78 10.03
CA ILE A 217 32.58 50.07 9.96
C ILE A 217 33.62 50.07 8.82
N LEU A 218 34.15 48.90 8.47
CA LEU A 218 35.14 48.68 7.41
C LEU A 218 34.51 48.64 6.01
#